data_AF-A0A7H0H2T0-F1
#
_entry.id   AF-A0A7H0H2T0-F1
#
_cell.length_a   1.000
_cell.length_b   1.000
_cell.length_c   1.000
_cell.angle_alpha   90.00
_cell.angle_beta   90.00
_cell.angle_gamma   90.00
#
_symmetry.space_group_name_H-M   'P 1'
#
loop_
_entity.id
_entity.type
_entity.pdbx_description
1 polymer ?
#
loop_
_entity_poly.entity_id
_entity_poly.type
_entity_poly.pdbx_seq_one_letter_code
_entity_poly.pdbx_strand_id
1 'polypeptide(L)'
;MPPRVAVVACASGLDLAQPEPFGLATAFLANGANTVHATLWTLPTDEAFERRGGPAALSELAVAVDSAQTADRPVAAINAWQRAKLHQWRTDPSLTCAPLMWASVATISAPNRRAAGSHPDESPLAE
;
A
#
# COMPACT_ATOMS: atom_id res chain seq x y z
N MET A 1 -10.77 -9.41 8.54
CA MET A 1 -9.80 -8.54 7.82
C MET A 1 -9.79 -7.16 8.48
N PRO A 2 -8.64 -6.56 8.82
CA PRO A 2 -8.58 -5.18 9.28
C PRO A 2 -9.08 -4.20 8.20
N PRO A 3 -9.63 -3.04 8.57
CA PRO A 3 -10.11 -2.04 7.60
C PRO A 3 -8.96 -1.47 6.74
N ARG A 4 -7.73 -1.48 7.26
CA ARG A 4 -6.54 -0.95 6.61
C ARG A 4 -5.47 -2.03 6.57
N VAL A 5 -4.85 -2.24 5.41
CA VAL A 5 -3.79 -3.24 5.20
C VAL A 5 -2.60 -2.57 4.53
N ALA A 6 -1.39 -2.99 4.92
CA ALA A 6 -0.15 -2.67 4.21
C ALA A 6 0.61 -3.96 3.89
N VAL A 7 1.09 -4.10 2.67
CA VAL A 7 1.99 -5.19 2.26
C VAL A 7 3.20 -4.63 1.54
N VAL A 8 4.31 -4.53 2.27
CA VAL A 8 5.63 -4.20 1.73
C VAL A 8 6.26 -5.50 1.23
N ALA A 9 6.02 -5.82 -0.04
CA ALA A 9 6.57 -7.00 -0.70
C ALA A 9 6.62 -6.81 -2.22
N CYS A 10 7.57 -7.46 -2.87
CA CYS A 10 7.77 -7.32 -4.31
C CYS A 10 6.46 -7.56 -5.10
N ALA A 11 6.04 -6.56 -5.88
CA ALA A 11 4.85 -6.63 -6.74
C ALA A 11 3.52 -6.97 -6.04
N SER A 12 3.37 -6.67 -4.74
CA SER A 12 2.14 -6.94 -3.97
C SER A 12 0.90 -6.11 -4.41
N GLY A 13 1.07 -5.09 -5.24
CA GLY A 13 0.01 -4.17 -5.67
C GLY A 13 -0.28 -4.14 -7.17
N LEU A 14 0.12 -5.17 -7.93
CA LEU A 14 0.00 -5.20 -9.39
C LEU A 14 -1.34 -5.70 -9.92
N ASP A 15 -2.32 -5.96 -9.06
CA ASP A 15 -3.61 -6.55 -9.42
C ASP A 15 -4.30 -5.81 -10.57
N LEU A 16 -4.21 -4.47 -10.60
CA LEU A 16 -4.85 -3.63 -11.62
C LEU A 16 -4.10 -3.55 -12.96
N ALA A 17 -2.94 -4.21 -13.08
CA ALA A 17 -2.23 -4.33 -14.35
C ALA A 17 -2.84 -5.40 -15.27
N GLN A 18 -3.78 -6.21 -14.75
CA GLN A 18 -4.46 -7.28 -15.50
C GLN A 18 -5.93 -6.94 -15.74
N PRO A 19 -6.54 -7.40 -16.85
CA PRO A 19 -7.98 -7.21 -17.11
C PRO A 19 -8.88 -7.82 -16.03
N GLU A 20 -8.46 -8.95 -15.47
CA GLU A 20 -9.11 -9.62 -14.34
C GLU A 20 -8.23 -9.42 -13.10
N PRO A 21 -8.59 -8.49 -12.19
CA PRO A 21 -7.71 -8.11 -11.09
C PRO A 21 -7.84 -9.09 -9.92
N PHE A 22 -7.43 -10.34 -10.11
CA PHE A 22 -7.35 -11.35 -9.06
C PHE A 22 -5.95 -11.39 -8.47
N GLY A 23 -5.71 -10.61 -7.42
CA GLY A 23 -4.43 -10.56 -6.74
C GLY A 23 -4.57 -10.29 -5.25
N LEU A 24 -3.45 -10.00 -4.61
CA LEU A 24 -3.38 -9.93 -3.15
C LEU A 24 -4.15 -8.72 -2.61
N ALA A 25 -4.03 -7.56 -3.26
CA ALA A 25 -4.71 -6.35 -2.83
C ALA A 25 -6.23 -6.44 -3.02
N THR A 26 -6.70 -6.98 -4.13
CA THR A 26 -8.13 -7.19 -4.38
C THR A 26 -8.70 -8.27 -3.48
N ALA A 27 -7.93 -9.30 -3.11
CA ALA A 27 -8.33 -10.26 -2.08
C ALA A 27 -8.56 -9.58 -0.71
N PHE A 28 -7.68 -8.67 -0.28
CA PHE A 28 -7.90 -7.92 0.97
C PHE A 28 -9.16 -7.05 0.91
N LEU A 29 -9.37 -6.34 -0.21
CA LEU A 29 -10.56 -5.54 -0.41
C LEU A 29 -11.82 -6.43 -0.40
N ALA A 30 -11.79 -7.55 -1.12
CA ALA A 30 -12.87 -8.55 -1.15
C ALA A 30 -13.26 -9.04 0.25
N ASN A 31 -12.28 -9.17 1.15
CA ASN A 31 -12.46 -9.62 2.53
C ASN A 31 -12.76 -8.49 3.54
N GLY A 32 -12.97 -7.26 3.09
CA GLY A 32 -13.46 -6.16 3.93
C GLY A 32 -12.45 -5.07 4.27
N ALA A 33 -11.24 -5.11 3.72
CA ALA A 33 -10.36 -3.93 3.77
C ALA A 33 -10.98 -2.79 2.93
N ASN A 34 -10.83 -1.55 3.39
CA ASN A 34 -11.23 -0.35 2.64
C ASN A 34 -10.02 0.38 2.03
N THR A 35 -8.82 0.13 2.55
CA THR A 35 -7.57 0.73 2.11
C THR A 35 -6.45 -0.30 2.16
N VAL A 36 -5.74 -0.45 1.04
CA VAL A 36 -4.56 -1.31 0.92
C VAL A 36 -3.40 -0.46 0.41
N HIS A 37 -2.30 -0.43 1.16
CA HIS A 37 -1.01 0.04 0.67
C HIS A 37 -0.19 -1.16 0.22
N ALA A 38 0.32 -1.12 -1.01
CA ALA A 38 1.07 -2.22 -1.60
C ALA A 38 2.20 -1.67 -2.47
N THR A 39 3.12 -2.53 -2.92
CA THR A 39 4.27 -2.11 -3.72
C THR A 39 4.24 -2.68 -5.14
N LEU A 40 4.59 -1.85 -6.12
CA LEU A 40 4.37 -2.14 -7.55
C LEU A 40 5.50 -2.93 -8.22
N TRP A 41 6.70 -2.97 -7.64
CA TRP A 41 7.86 -3.66 -8.23
C TRP A 41 8.75 -4.32 -7.17
N THR A 42 9.80 -4.99 -7.62
CA THR A 42 10.82 -5.59 -6.76
C THR A 42 11.59 -4.51 -6.00
N LEU A 43 11.61 -4.62 -4.67
CA LEU A 43 12.28 -3.65 -3.80
C LEU A 43 13.73 -4.07 -3.56
N PRO A 44 14.72 -3.19 -3.78
CA PRO A 44 16.06 -3.40 -3.26
C PRO A 44 16.06 -3.45 -1.72
N THR A 45 16.96 -4.25 -1.15
CA THR A 45 17.20 -4.29 0.29
C THR A 45 18.05 -3.11 0.76
N ASP A 46 18.09 -2.83 2.06
CA ASP A 46 18.97 -1.80 2.65
C ASP A 46 20.45 -2.05 2.29
N GLU A 47 20.90 -3.30 2.43
CA GLU A 47 22.22 -3.77 1.97
C GLU A 47 22.56 -3.36 0.52
N ALA A 48 21.57 -3.36 -0.39
CA ALA A 48 21.80 -2.97 -1.78
C ALA A 48 22.11 -1.47 -1.91
N PHE A 49 21.51 -0.63 -1.07
CA PHE A 49 21.81 0.80 -0.98
C PHE A 49 23.12 1.06 -0.23
N GLU A 50 23.37 0.38 0.88
CA GLU A 50 24.58 0.55 1.69
C GLU A 50 25.86 0.29 0.89
N ARG A 51 25.87 -0.75 0.03
CA ARG A 51 26.98 -1.02 -0.90
C ARG A 51 27.26 0.09 -1.91
N ARG A 52 26.36 1.05 -2.05
CA ARG A 52 26.48 2.23 -2.92
C ARG A 52 26.58 3.54 -2.10
N GLY A 53 26.78 3.46 -0.78
CA GLY A 53 26.79 4.62 0.12
C GLY A 53 25.41 5.28 0.28
N GLY A 54 24.33 4.55 -0.02
CA GLY A 54 22.95 4.99 0.14
C GLY A 54 22.37 4.68 1.53
N PRO A 55 21.11 5.11 1.79
CA PRO A 55 20.49 4.93 3.10
C PRO A 55 19.82 3.56 3.28
N ALA A 56 19.36 3.28 4.49
CA ALA A 56 18.44 2.17 4.79
C ALA A 56 17.02 2.44 4.23
N ALA A 57 16.89 2.43 2.90
CA ALA A 57 15.73 2.90 2.17
C ALA A 57 14.49 1.97 2.26
N LEU A 58 14.68 0.66 2.43
CA LEU A 58 13.60 -0.31 2.66
C LEU A 58 13.05 -0.14 4.08
N SER A 59 13.92 0.03 5.07
CA SER A 59 13.51 0.36 6.43
C SER A 59 12.74 1.68 6.48
N GLU A 60 13.20 2.72 5.78
CA GLU A 60 12.48 3.99 5.69
C GLU A 60 11.07 3.82 5.08
N LEU A 61 10.96 3.06 3.99
CA LEU A 61 9.68 2.76 3.35
C LEU A 61 8.73 2.02 4.30
N ALA A 62 9.23 1.02 5.03
CA ALA A 62 8.43 0.27 6.00
C ALA A 62 7.90 1.18 7.11
N VAL A 63 8.75 2.04 7.68
CA VAL A 63 8.35 3.02 8.71
C VAL A 63 7.33 4.02 8.18
N ALA A 64 7.52 4.53 6.97
CA ALA A 64 6.59 5.47 6.36
C ALA A 64 5.20 4.85 6.12
N VAL A 65 5.17 3.60 5.65
CA VAL A 65 3.93 2.85 5.44
C VAL A 65 3.24 2.54 6.76
N ASP A 66 3.98 2.11 7.78
CA ASP A 66 3.45 1.85 9.13
C ASP A 66 2.86 3.11 9.76
N SER A 67 3.60 4.22 9.70
CA SER A 67 3.14 5.54 10.17
C SER A 67 1.85 5.98 9.46
N ALA A 68 1.72 5.67 8.17
CA ALA A 68 0.49 5.96 7.44
C ALA A 68 -0.69 5.08 7.89
N GLN A 69 -0.47 3.83 8.32
CA GLN A 69 -1.54 2.96 8.82
C GLN A 69 -2.18 3.49 10.11
N THR A 70 -1.39 4.13 10.97
CA THR A 70 -1.84 4.69 12.25
C THR A 70 -2.38 6.12 12.12
N ALA A 71 -2.11 6.81 11.02
CA ALA A 71 -2.64 8.15 10.75
C ALA A 71 -4.17 8.17 10.56
N ASP A 72 -4.81 9.30 10.85
CA ASP A 72 -6.24 9.49 10.62
C ASP A 72 -6.61 9.34 9.13
N ARG A 73 -5.73 9.84 8.25
CA ARG A 73 -5.90 9.87 6.80
C ARG A 73 -4.75 9.11 6.10
N PRO A 74 -4.77 7.77 6.07
CA PRO A 74 -3.66 6.95 5.56
C PRO A 74 -3.21 7.33 4.14
N VAL A 75 -4.17 7.53 3.23
CA VAL A 75 -3.88 7.90 1.83
C VAL A 75 -3.20 9.27 1.74
N ALA A 76 -3.64 10.22 2.55
CA ALA A 76 -3.06 11.56 2.58
C ALA A 76 -1.64 11.55 3.18
N ALA A 77 -1.39 10.70 4.18
CA ALA A 77 -0.07 10.52 4.78
C ALA A 77 0.96 9.98 3.77
N ILE A 78 0.62 8.91 3.03
CA ILE A 78 1.47 8.40 1.95
C ILE A 78 1.69 9.45 0.87
N ASN A 79 0.63 10.14 0.43
CA ASN A 79 0.75 11.18 -0.60
C ASN A 79 1.67 12.32 -0.16
N ALA A 80 1.55 12.79 1.09
CA ALA A 80 2.40 13.84 1.63
C ALA A 80 3.87 13.41 1.65
N TRP A 81 4.16 12.19 2.11
CA TRP A 81 5.51 11.62 2.12
C TRP A 81 6.09 11.48 0.71
N GLN A 82 5.34 10.91 -0.24
CA GLN A 82 5.77 10.79 -1.64
C GLN A 82 6.02 12.15 -2.29
N ARG A 83 5.19 13.17 -2.00
CA ARG A 83 5.40 14.53 -2.49
C ARG A 83 6.64 15.19 -1.90
N ALA A 84 6.92 14.96 -0.62
CA ALA A 84 8.16 15.44 0.01
C ALA A 84 9.39 14.80 -0.63
N LYS A 85 9.38 13.48 -0.86
CA LYS A 85 10.44 12.77 -1.57
C LYS A 85 10.62 13.23 -3.01
N LEU A 86 9.52 13.44 -3.75
CA LEU A 86 9.56 13.98 -5.10
C LEU A 86 10.14 15.40 -5.14
N HIS A 87 9.81 16.23 -4.15
CA HIS A 87 10.40 17.57 -4.03
C HIS A 87 11.90 17.47 -3.82
N GLN A 88 12.36 16.67 -2.86
CA GLN A 88 13.79 16.43 -2.60
C GLN A 88 14.52 15.91 -3.84
N TRP A 89 13.94 14.95 -4.56
CA TRP A 89 14.51 14.40 -5.80
C TRP A 89 14.70 15.46 -6.88
N ARG A 90 13.77 16.41 -6.99
CA ARG A 90 13.85 17.50 -7.98
C ARG A 90 14.86 18.57 -7.61
N THR A 91 15.10 18.80 -6.32
CA THR A 91 16.00 19.85 -5.83
C THR A 91 17.44 19.36 -5.64
N ASP A 92 17.61 18.14 -5.13
CA ASP A 92 18.90 17.53 -4.82
C ASP A 92 18.83 16.01 -5.11
N PRO A 93 19.00 15.60 -6.38
CA PRO A 93 18.89 14.21 -6.78
C PRO A 93 19.98 13.34 -6.14
N SER A 94 19.58 12.40 -5.28
CA SER A 94 20.48 11.43 -4.63
C SER A 94 19.81 10.06 -4.48
N LEU A 95 20.57 9.03 -4.12
CA LEU A 95 20.02 7.71 -3.80
C LEU A 95 19.01 7.74 -2.63
N THR A 96 19.06 8.78 -1.78
CA THR A 96 18.16 8.95 -0.64
C THR A 96 16.75 9.38 -1.01
N CYS A 97 16.60 10.06 -2.14
CA CYS A 97 15.32 10.55 -2.64
C CYS A 97 14.98 9.99 -4.03
N ALA A 98 15.81 9.10 -4.59
CA ALA A 98 15.53 8.44 -5.86
C ALA A 98 14.17 7.70 -5.81
N PRO A 99 13.37 7.72 -6.90
CA PRO A 99 12.03 7.14 -6.95
C PRO A 99 12.00 5.60 -6.95
N LEU A 100 13.07 4.92 -6.55
CA LEU A 100 13.14 3.46 -6.50
C LEU A 100 12.29 2.87 -5.38
N MET A 101 12.24 3.55 -4.22
CA MET A 101 11.51 3.08 -3.04
C MET A 101 10.17 3.79 -2.90
N TRP A 102 10.16 5.09 -2.62
CA TRP A 102 8.91 5.79 -2.27
C TRP A 102 7.85 5.77 -3.37
N ALA A 103 8.24 5.74 -4.65
CA ALA A 103 7.30 5.69 -5.76
C ALA A 103 6.71 4.28 -5.98
N SER A 104 7.26 3.25 -5.34
CA SER A 104 6.75 1.89 -5.46
C SER A 104 5.41 1.73 -4.74
N VAL A 105 5.12 2.57 -3.75
CA VAL A 105 3.92 2.46 -2.91
C VAL A 105 2.70 2.94 -3.70
N ALA A 106 1.74 2.04 -3.88
CA ALA A 106 0.42 2.32 -4.40
C ALA A 106 -0.62 2.26 -3.28
N THR A 107 -1.64 3.11 -3.39
CA THR A 107 -2.84 3.03 -2.56
C THR A 107 -4.00 2.51 -3.40
N ILE A 108 -4.62 1.43 -2.96
CA ILE A 108 -5.83 0.87 -3.57
C ILE A 108 -6.93 0.99 -2.52
N SER A 109 -8.03 1.66 -2.88
CA SER A 109 -9.12 1.93 -1.95
C SER A 109 -10.46 1.58 -2.57
N ALA A 110 -11.34 1.03 -1.74
CA ALA A 110 -12.75 0.81 -2.05
C ALA A 110 -13.60 1.61 -1.04
N PRO A 111 -13.59 2.96 -1.12
CA PRO A 111 -14.44 3.77 -0.28
C PRO A 111 -15.89 3.48 -0.67
N ASN A 112 -16.75 3.17 0.30
CA ASN A 112 -18.17 2.85 0.11
C ASN A 112 -18.52 1.39 -0.24
N ARG A 113 -17.79 0.39 0.28
CA ARG A 113 -18.47 -0.88 0.54
C ARG A 113 -19.53 -0.62 1.61
N ARG A 114 -20.75 -0.26 1.21
CA ARG A 114 -21.93 -0.50 2.06
C ARG A 114 -21.76 -1.94 2.53
N ALA A 115 -21.72 -2.16 3.85
CA ALA A 115 -21.86 -3.52 4.34
C ALA A 115 -23.03 -4.11 3.56
N ALA A 116 -22.78 -5.15 2.76
CA ALA A 116 -23.88 -5.91 2.19
C ALA A 116 -24.74 -6.23 3.41
N GLY A 117 -25.95 -5.66 3.45
CA GLY A 117 -26.80 -5.73 4.62
C GLY A 117 -26.84 -7.16 5.09
N SER A 118 -26.76 -7.34 6.41
CA SER A 118 -27.10 -8.60 7.08
C SER A 118 -28.13 -9.34 6.26
N HIS A 119 -27.75 -10.48 5.70
CA HIS A 119 -28.69 -11.38 5.04
C HIS A 119 -29.86 -11.54 6.01
N PRO A 120 -31.11 -11.19 5.64
CA PRO A 120 -32.23 -11.45 6.52
C PRO A 120 -32.27 -12.96 6.74
N ASP A 121 -32.30 -13.29 8.02
CA ASP A 121 -32.60 -14.58 8.63
C ASP A 121 -33.38 -15.51 7.68
N GLU A 122 -32.70 -16.51 7.12
CA GLU A 122 -33.39 -17.68 6.57
C GLU A 122 -33.94 -18.45 7.77
N SER A 123 -35.13 -18.06 8.22
CA SER A 123 -35.93 -18.88 9.10
C SER A 123 -36.13 -20.24 8.41
N PRO A 124 -35.82 -21.36 9.07
CA PRO A 124 -36.10 -22.67 8.49
C PRO A 124 -37.61 -22.80 8.32
N LEU A 125 -38.02 -23.16 7.10
CA LEU A 125 -39.40 -23.58 6.80
C LEU A 125 -39.74 -24.74 7.73
N ALA A 126 -40.57 -24.47 8.73
CA ALA A 126 -41.27 -25.46 9.51
C ALA A 126 -42.67 -25.65 8.90
N GLU A 127 -42.94 -26.91 8.55
CA GLU A 127 -44.22 -27.58 8.21
C GLU A 127 -44.92 -27.23 6.89
#